data_AF-A0A2J8M8B8-F1
#
_entry.id   AF-A0A2J8M8B8-F1
#
_cell.length_a   1.000
_cell.length_b   1.000
_cell.length_c   1.000
_cell.angle_alpha   90.00
_cell.angle_beta   90.00
_cell.angle_gamma   90.00
#
_symmetry.space_group_name_H-M   'P 1'
#
loop_
_entity.id
_entity.type
_entity.pdbx_description
1 polymer ?
#
loop_
_entity_poly.entity_id
_entity_poly.type
_entity_poly.pdbx_seq_one_letter_code
_entity_poly.pdbx_strand_id
1 'polypeptide(L)'
;MDAFRRAFKINELKAEVANHLAVLEKRVELEGLKVVEIEKCKSDIKKMREELAARSSRTNCPCKYSFLDNHKKLTPRRDVPTYPKYLLSPETIEALRKPTFDVWLWEPNEMLSCLEHMYHDLGLVRDFSINPVTLRRWLFCVHDNYRNNPFHNFRHCFCVAQMMYSMVWLCSLQENFSQMDILILMTAAICHDLDHPGYNNTYQINARTELAVRYNDISPLENHHCAVAFQILAEPECNIFSNIPPDGFKQIRQGMITLILATDMARHAEIMDSFKEKMENFDYSNEEHMTLLKMILIKCCDISNEVRPMEVAEPWVDCLLEEYFMQSDREKSEGLPVAPFMDRDKVTKATAQIGFIKFVLIPMFETVTKLFPMVEEIMLQPLWESRDRYEELKRIDDAMKELQKKTDSLTSGATEKSRERSRDVKNSEGDCA
;
A
#
# COMPACT_ATOMS: atom_id res chain seq x y z
N MET A 1 -12.03 50.67 -2.48
CA MET A 1 -11.87 49.31 -3.06
C MET A 1 -11.80 48.19 -2.02
N ASP A 2 -11.31 48.42 -0.79
CA ASP A 2 -11.10 47.36 0.21
C ASP A 2 -12.35 46.80 0.93
N ALA A 3 -13.47 47.51 0.92
CA ALA A 3 -14.74 46.97 1.44
C ALA A 3 -15.37 45.94 0.49
N PHE A 4 -15.22 46.16 -0.82
CA PHE A 4 -15.76 45.28 -1.87
C PHE A 4 -14.97 43.97 -1.97
N ARG A 5 -13.64 44.03 -1.85
CA ARG A 5 -12.77 42.83 -1.79
C ARG A 5 -13.04 41.95 -0.57
N ARG A 6 -13.34 42.55 0.60
CA ARG A 6 -13.69 41.81 1.81
C ARG A 6 -15.05 41.13 1.71
N ALA A 7 -16.06 41.81 1.15
CA ALA A 7 -17.38 41.22 0.91
C ALA A 7 -17.32 40.04 -0.07
N PHE A 8 -16.51 40.16 -1.13
CA PHE A 8 -16.31 39.08 -2.10
C PHE A 8 -15.66 37.85 -1.44
N LYS A 9 -14.60 38.04 -0.66
CA LYS A 9 -13.90 36.97 0.05
C LYS A 9 -14.76 36.27 1.10
N ILE A 10 -15.67 37.00 1.75
CA ILE A 10 -16.66 36.43 2.69
C ILE A 10 -17.71 35.58 1.95
N ASN A 11 -18.15 36.01 0.77
CA ASN A 11 -19.12 35.24 -0.01
C ASN A 11 -18.49 33.97 -0.61
N GLU A 12 -17.22 34.02 -0.97
CA GLU A 12 -16.43 32.87 -1.44
C GLU A 12 -16.26 31.83 -0.32
N LEU A 13 -15.86 32.27 0.89
CA LEU A 13 -15.80 31.43 2.09
C LEU A 13 -17.16 30.81 2.45
N LYS A 14 -18.26 31.56 2.31
CA LYS A 14 -19.60 31.02 2.55
C LYS A 14 -19.99 29.95 1.53
N ALA A 15 -19.63 30.13 0.26
CA ALA A 15 -19.89 29.15 -0.78
C ALA A 15 -19.06 27.86 -0.55
N GLU A 16 -17.80 28.01 -0.13
CA GLU A 16 -16.91 26.89 0.19
C GLU A 16 -17.42 26.07 1.39
N VAL A 17 -17.82 26.75 2.48
CA VAL A 17 -18.41 26.11 3.66
C VAL A 17 -19.74 25.43 3.34
N ALA A 18 -20.59 26.04 2.50
CA ALA A 18 -21.85 25.44 2.08
C ALA A 18 -21.63 24.16 1.23
N ASN A 19 -20.63 24.17 0.34
CA ASN A 19 -20.25 22.98 -0.43
C ASN A 19 -19.70 21.87 0.48
N HIS A 20 -18.83 22.21 1.44
CA HIS A 20 -18.31 21.23 2.40
C HIS A 20 -19.43 20.60 3.24
N LEU A 21 -20.42 21.40 3.68
CA LEU A 21 -21.57 20.90 4.42
C LEU A 21 -22.39 19.92 3.59
N ALA A 22 -22.70 20.26 2.32
CA ALA A 22 -23.47 19.40 1.43
C ALA A 22 -22.76 18.06 1.12
N VAL A 23 -21.43 18.07 1.01
CA VAL A 23 -20.63 16.84 0.84
C VAL A 23 -20.69 15.97 2.08
N LEU A 24 -20.60 16.56 3.28
CA LEU A 24 -20.69 15.84 4.55
C LEU A 24 -22.09 15.25 4.77
N GLU A 25 -23.15 16.01 4.49
CA GLU A 25 -24.53 15.51 4.57
C GLU A 25 -24.75 14.31 3.66
N LYS A 26 -24.28 14.39 2.40
CA LYS A 26 -24.36 13.28 1.44
C LYS A 26 -23.57 12.05 1.88
N ARG A 27 -22.42 12.24 2.55
CA ARG A 27 -21.62 11.15 3.12
C ARG A 27 -22.33 10.49 4.30
N VAL A 28 -22.98 11.26 5.17
CA VAL A 28 -23.78 10.75 6.30
C VAL A 28 -25.00 9.96 5.79
N GLU A 29 -25.69 10.43 4.74
CA GLU A 29 -26.79 9.68 4.11
C GLU A 29 -26.32 8.34 3.53
N LEU A 30 -25.16 8.32 2.85
CA LEU A 30 -24.57 7.11 2.29
C LEU A 30 -24.17 6.09 3.37
N GLU A 31 -23.56 6.55 4.47
CA GLU A 31 -23.24 5.69 5.61
C GLU A 31 -24.52 5.17 6.31
N GLY A 32 -25.58 6.00 6.39
CA GLY A 32 -26.88 5.58 6.88
C GLY A 32 -27.51 4.46 6.06
N LEU A 33 -27.40 4.52 4.73
CA LEU A 33 -27.86 3.44 3.82
C LEU A 33 -27.08 2.14 4.04
N LYS A 34 -25.75 2.22 4.24
CA LYS A 34 -24.92 1.04 4.57
C LYS A 34 -25.35 0.38 5.88
N VAL A 35 -25.70 1.16 6.90
CA VAL A 35 -26.21 0.62 8.18
C VAL A 35 -27.50 -0.16 7.99
N VAL A 36 -28.43 0.36 7.17
CA VAL A 36 -29.69 -0.33 6.84
C VAL A 36 -29.43 -1.63 6.06
N GLU A 37 -28.49 -1.64 5.12
CA GLU A 37 -28.09 -2.85 4.39
C GLU A 37 -27.44 -3.89 5.31
N ILE A 38 -26.61 -3.46 6.26
CA ILE A 38 -25.99 -4.33 7.27
C ILE A 38 -27.07 -4.94 8.17
N GLU A 39 -28.08 -4.19 8.60
CA GLU A 39 -29.19 -4.72 9.40
C GLU A 39 -30.05 -5.72 8.62
N LYS A 40 -30.31 -5.44 7.33
CA LYS A 40 -31.00 -6.37 6.44
C LYS A 40 -30.20 -7.67 6.29
N CYS A 41 -28.89 -7.57 6.04
CA CYS A 41 -28.01 -8.74 5.93
C CYS A 41 -27.98 -9.56 7.23
N LYS A 42 -27.92 -8.90 8.41
CA LYS A 42 -28.02 -9.58 9.71
C LYS A 42 -29.36 -10.31 9.90
N SER A 43 -30.47 -9.70 9.48
CA SER A 43 -31.79 -10.32 9.50
C SER A 43 -31.86 -11.54 8.59
N ASP A 44 -31.33 -11.44 7.37
CA ASP A 44 -31.31 -12.54 6.41
C ASP A 44 -30.44 -13.71 6.90
N ILE A 45 -29.28 -13.43 7.49
CA ILE A 45 -28.41 -14.43 8.14
C ILE A 45 -29.16 -15.14 9.27
N LYS A 46 -29.91 -14.40 10.09
CA LYS A 46 -30.71 -14.99 11.19
C LYS A 46 -31.79 -15.92 10.65
N LYS A 47 -32.52 -15.49 9.62
CA LYS A 47 -33.57 -16.30 8.98
C LYS A 47 -33.02 -17.57 8.34
N MET A 48 -31.88 -17.49 7.65
CA MET A 48 -31.20 -18.66 7.09
C MET A 48 -30.76 -19.66 8.16
N ARG A 49 -30.28 -19.18 9.32
CA ARG A 49 -29.91 -20.07 10.45
C ARG A 49 -31.12 -20.78 11.06
N GLU A 50 -32.25 -20.10 11.17
CA GLU A 50 -33.51 -20.68 11.66
C GLU A 50 -34.07 -21.73 10.68
N GLU A 51 -34.00 -21.48 9.38
CA GLU A 51 -34.38 -22.45 8.35
C GLU A 51 -33.49 -23.70 8.34
N LEU A 52 -32.17 -23.53 8.55
CA LEU A 52 -31.22 -24.63 8.66
C LEU A 52 -31.52 -25.51 9.88
N ALA A 53 -31.83 -24.89 11.02
CA ALA A 53 -32.21 -25.59 12.25
C ALA A 53 -33.55 -26.33 12.12
N ALA A 54 -34.53 -25.74 11.42
CA ALA A 54 -35.83 -26.36 11.16
C ALA A 54 -35.76 -27.56 10.19
N ARG A 55 -34.77 -27.60 9.30
CA ARG A 55 -34.53 -28.75 8.41
C ARG A 55 -33.83 -29.91 9.13
N SER A 56 -33.01 -29.62 10.13
CA SER A 56 -32.29 -30.65 10.90
C SER A 56 -33.19 -31.43 11.87
N SER A 57 -34.40 -30.96 12.18
CA SER A 57 -35.33 -31.61 13.12
C SER A 57 -36.32 -32.59 12.48
N ARG A 58 -36.30 -32.78 11.15
CA ARG A 58 -37.25 -33.64 10.41
C ARG A 58 -36.74 -35.01 9.96
N THR A 59 -35.51 -35.40 10.29
CA THR A 59 -34.96 -36.71 9.92
C THR A 59 -34.58 -37.51 11.16
N ASN A 60 -35.51 -38.36 11.61
CA ASN A 60 -35.25 -39.40 12.61
C ASN A 60 -35.04 -40.73 11.87
N CYS A 61 -33.81 -41.21 11.74
CA CYS A 61 -33.48 -42.54 11.22
C CYS A 61 -32.39 -43.19 12.09
N PRO A 62 -32.59 -44.42 12.61
CA PRO A 62 -31.65 -45.06 13.52
C PRO A 62 -30.75 -46.05 12.77
N CYS A 63 -29.57 -45.61 12.34
CA CYS A 63 -28.47 -46.53 12.05
C CYS A 63 -27.10 -45.86 12.29
N LYS A 64 -26.33 -46.51 13.16
CA LYS A 64 -24.95 -46.16 13.50
C LYS A 64 -24.04 -46.41 12.30
N TYR A 65 -23.40 -45.37 11.79
CA TYR A 65 -22.07 -45.46 11.17
C TYR A 65 -21.32 -44.16 11.49
N SER A 66 -20.18 -44.29 12.15
CA SER A 66 -19.34 -43.19 12.59
C SER A 66 -18.66 -42.52 11.39
N PHE A 67 -19.12 -41.33 11.03
CA PHE A 67 -18.32 -40.37 10.29
C PHE A 67 -17.86 -39.31 11.30
N LEU A 68 -16.54 -39.18 11.44
CA LEU A 68 -15.87 -38.27 12.35
C LEU A 68 -16.20 -36.82 11.97
N ASP A 69 -17.10 -36.21 12.73
CA ASP A 69 -17.39 -34.78 12.72
C ASP A 69 -16.32 -34.06 13.55
N ASN A 70 -15.36 -33.44 12.86
CA ASN A 70 -14.30 -32.65 13.49
C ASN A 70 -14.65 -31.15 13.54
N HIS A 71 -15.94 -30.81 13.58
CA HIS A 71 -16.40 -29.46 13.94
C HIS A 71 -16.75 -29.35 15.42
N LYS A 72 -15.74 -29.48 16.29
CA LYS A 72 -15.80 -28.76 17.56
C LYS A 72 -15.72 -27.27 17.23
N LYS A 73 -16.88 -26.61 17.19
CA LYS A 73 -16.96 -25.19 17.54
C LYS A 73 -16.26 -25.05 18.88
N LEU A 74 -15.04 -24.50 18.85
CA LEU A 74 -14.43 -23.87 20.00
C LEU A 74 -15.37 -22.73 20.37
N THR A 75 -16.30 -22.98 21.28
CA THR A 75 -16.79 -21.91 22.14
C THR A 75 -15.55 -21.34 22.82
N PRO A 76 -15.25 -20.05 22.72
CA PRO A 76 -14.21 -19.47 23.55
C PRO A 76 -14.71 -19.63 24.98
N ARG A 77 -14.17 -20.61 25.71
CA ARG A 77 -14.19 -20.54 27.16
C ARG A 77 -13.51 -19.22 27.48
N ARG A 78 -14.27 -18.30 28.07
CA ARG A 78 -13.76 -17.07 28.69
C ARG A 78 -12.91 -17.47 29.89
N ASP A 79 -11.70 -17.94 29.62
CA ASP A 79 -10.61 -18.09 30.57
C ASP A 79 -9.27 -17.74 29.89
N VAL A 80 -9.31 -16.89 28.86
CA VAL A 80 -8.11 -16.26 28.30
C VAL A 80 -7.98 -14.87 28.93
N PRO A 81 -6.88 -14.57 29.63
CA PRO A 81 -6.63 -13.23 30.13
C PRO A 81 -6.73 -12.24 28.96
N THR A 82 -7.57 -11.22 29.09
CA THR A 82 -7.71 -10.18 28.06
C THR A 82 -6.47 -9.31 28.16
N TYR A 83 -5.44 -9.64 27.38
CA TYR A 83 -4.25 -8.83 27.30
C TYR A 83 -4.57 -7.51 26.58
N PRO A 84 -3.95 -6.38 26.98
CA PRO A 84 -4.02 -5.15 26.20
C PRO A 84 -3.57 -5.39 24.76
N LYS A 85 -4.19 -4.71 23.78
CA LYS A 85 -3.92 -4.89 22.34
C LYS A 85 -2.43 -4.85 21.95
N TYR A 86 -1.61 -4.12 22.70
CA TYR A 86 -0.16 -4.01 22.43
C TYR A 86 0.66 -5.26 22.79
N LEU A 87 0.06 -6.27 23.44
CA LEU A 87 0.70 -7.57 23.68
C LEU A 87 0.29 -8.53 22.55
N LEU A 88 1.24 -8.81 21.65
CA LEU A 88 1.02 -9.70 20.51
C LEU A 88 0.75 -11.14 20.97
N SER A 89 -0.25 -11.79 20.36
CA SER A 89 -0.51 -13.21 20.62
C SER A 89 0.56 -14.10 19.96
N PRO A 90 0.74 -15.35 20.42
CA PRO A 90 1.63 -16.31 19.75
C PRO A 90 1.28 -16.51 18.27
N GLU A 91 -0.01 -16.54 17.94
CA GLU A 91 -0.49 -16.69 16.55
C GLU A 91 -0.12 -15.47 15.70
N THR A 92 -0.16 -14.28 16.29
CA THR A 92 0.27 -13.04 15.63
C THR A 92 1.76 -13.08 15.31
N ILE A 93 2.57 -13.49 16.30
CA ILE A 93 4.03 -13.61 16.14
C ILE A 93 4.39 -14.61 15.05
N GLU A 94 3.71 -15.76 14.99
CA GLU A 94 3.95 -16.76 13.95
C GLU A 94 3.52 -16.26 12.56
N ALA A 95 2.35 -15.61 12.47
CA ALA A 95 1.85 -15.05 11.22
C ALA A 95 2.74 -13.90 10.70
N LEU A 96 3.35 -13.11 11.59
CA LEU A 96 4.17 -11.95 11.24
C LEU A 96 5.40 -12.32 10.40
N ARG A 97 5.84 -13.57 10.43
CA ARG A 97 6.97 -14.09 9.63
C ARG A 97 6.61 -14.40 8.18
N LYS A 98 5.33 -14.30 7.80
CA LYS A 98 4.83 -14.73 6.49
C LYS A 98 4.33 -13.52 5.68
N PRO A 99 4.49 -13.52 4.34
CA PRO A 99 3.99 -12.43 3.49
C PRO A 99 2.46 -12.36 3.45
N THR A 100 1.78 -13.39 3.96
CA THR A 100 0.31 -13.47 4.09
C THR A 100 -0.25 -12.72 5.30
N PHE A 101 0.60 -12.07 6.10
CA PHE A 101 0.15 -11.26 7.24
C PHE A 101 -0.80 -10.15 6.79
N ASP A 102 -2.02 -10.15 7.33
CA ASP A 102 -3.01 -9.12 7.05
C ASP A 102 -2.65 -7.84 7.80
N VAL A 103 -2.08 -6.89 7.06
CA VAL A 103 -1.60 -5.62 7.58
C VAL A 103 -2.74 -4.68 7.97
N TRP A 104 -3.99 -4.90 7.53
CA TRP A 104 -5.11 -3.97 7.76
C TRP A 104 -5.77 -4.13 9.13
N LEU A 105 -5.53 -5.24 9.82
CA LEU A 105 -6.14 -5.54 11.11
C LEU A 105 -5.62 -4.68 12.27
N TRP A 106 -4.47 -4.06 12.10
CA TRP A 106 -3.66 -3.53 13.21
C TRP A 106 -3.72 -2.01 13.30
N GLU A 107 -3.94 -1.50 14.51
CA GLU A 107 -3.77 -0.08 14.84
C GLU A 107 -2.27 0.28 14.96
N PRO A 108 -1.90 1.58 14.93
CA PRO A 108 -0.50 2.00 15.00
C PRO A 108 0.28 1.41 16.19
N ASN A 109 -0.33 1.35 17.38
CA ASN A 109 0.31 0.78 18.56
C ASN A 109 0.63 -0.72 18.41
N GLU A 110 -0.21 -1.47 17.71
CA GLU A 110 0.00 -2.90 17.47
C GLU A 110 1.09 -3.12 16.42
N MET A 111 1.11 -2.30 15.35
CA MET A 111 2.19 -2.29 14.36
C MET A 111 3.54 -1.93 15.00
N LEU A 112 3.56 -0.95 15.92
CA LEU A 112 4.77 -0.60 16.69
C LEU A 112 5.26 -1.79 17.53
N SER A 113 4.36 -2.52 18.21
CA SER A 113 4.72 -3.75 18.92
C SER A 113 5.28 -4.83 17.98
N CYS A 114 4.72 -4.98 16.77
CA CYS A 114 5.24 -5.91 15.76
C CYS A 114 6.66 -5.53 15.32
N LEU A 115 6.94 -4.25 15.06
CA LEU A 115 8.29 -3.78 14.72
C LEU A 115 9.28 -3.96 15.88
N GLU A 116 8.86 -3.66 17.12
CA GLU A 116 9.66 -3.92 18.32
C GLU A 116 10.01 -5.42 18.41
N HIS A 117 9.01 -6.29 18.22
CA HIS A 117 9.21 -7.74 18.24
C HIS A 117 10.24 -8.18 17.19
N MET A 118 10.17 -7.68 15.95
CA MET A 118 11.13 -8.05 14.89
C MET A 118 12.58 -7.78 15.30
N TYR A 119 12.88 -6.63 15.92
CA TYR A 119 14.23 -6.30 16.37
C TYR A 119 14.75 -7.23 17.48
N HIS A 120 13.85 -7.67 18.37
CA HIS A 120 14.18 -8.64 19.39
C HIS A 120 14.38 -10.04 18.80
N ASP A 121 13.46 -10.48 17.94
CA ASP A 121 13.42 -11.83 17.39
C ASP A 121 14.60 -12.11 16.44
N LEU A 122 14.98 -11.11 15.63
CA LEU A 122 16.16 -11.16 14.78
C LEU A 122 17.48 -11.07 15.56
N GLY A 123 17.44 -10.89 16.88
CA GLY A 123 18.62 -10.76 17.74
C GLY A 123 19.32 -9.40 17.66
N LEU A 124 18.78 -8.42 16.92
CA LEU A 124 19.40 -7.11 16.73
C LEU A 124 19.56 -6.34 18.05
N VAL A 125 18.55 -6.44 18.93
CA VAL A 125 18.63 -5.84 20.27
C VAL A 125 19.81 -6.39 21.07
N ARG A 126 20.00 -7.71 21.02
CA ARG A 126 21.07 -8.41 21.74
C ARG A 126 22.43 -8.06 21.16
N ASP A 127 22.58 -8.22 19.84
CA ASP A 127 23.89 -8.17 19.18
C ASP A 127 24.45 -6.74 19.08
N PHE A 128 23.57 -5.74 19.01
CA PHE A 128 23.96 -4.31 18.96
C PHE A 128 23.73 -3.57 20.26
N SER A 129 23.37 -4.28 21.34
CA SER A 129 23.10 -3.70 22.66
C SER A 129 22.10 -2.53 22.60
N ILE A 130 21.05 -2.67 21.79
CA ILE A 130 20.02 -1.64 21.65
C ILE A 130 19.26 -1.57 22.98
N ASN A 131 19.14 -0.39 23.57
CA ASN A 131 18.31 -0.23 24.76
C ASN A 131 16.82 -0.44 24.37
N PRO A 132 16.08 -1.39 24.96
CA PRO A 132 14.69 -1.66 24.58
C PRO A 132 13.74 -0.46 24.74
N VAL A 133 14.02 0.43 25.69
CA VAL A 133 13.23 1.67 25.87
C VAL A 133 13.54 2.68 24.76
N THR A 134 14.80 2.79 24.35
CA THR A 134 15.22 3.61 23.22
C THR A 134 14.63 3.08 21.91
N LEU A 135 14.57 1.76 21.72
CA LEU A 135 13.91 1.14 20.57
C LEU A 135 12.44 1.57 20.46
N ARG A 136 11.69 1.51 21.55
CA ARG A 136 10.30 1.98 21.58
C ARG A 136 10.17 3.46 21.24
N ARG A 137 11.00 4.32 21.86
CA ARG A 137 10.98 5.77 21.60
C ARG A 137 11.32 6.10 20.16
N TRP A 138 12.32 5.43 19.61
CA TRP A 138 12.70 5.55 18.20
C TRP A 138 11.54 5.16 17.29
N LEU A 139 10.91 3.99 17.50
CA LEU A 139 9.74 3.56 16.71
C LEU A 139 8.58 4.56 16.81
N PHE A 140 8.29 5.10 17.99
CA PHE A 140 7.27 6.14 18.17
C PHE A 140 7.62 7.44 17.43
N CYS A 141 8.89 7.87 17.47
CA CYS A 141 9.36 9.06 16.77
C CYS A 141 9.32 8.87 15.25
N VAL A 142 9.70 7.69 14.76
CA VAL A 142 9.53 7.30 13.35
C VAL A 142 8.06 7.39 12.95
N HIS A 143 7.15 6.77 13.71
CA HIS A 143 5.72 6.85 13.45
C HIS A 143 5.21 8.29 13.37
N ASP A 144 5.62 9.15 14.31
CA ASP A 144 5.21 10.57 14.35
C ASP A 144 5.71 11.37 13.14
N ASN A 145 6.80 10.94 12.50
CA ASN A 145 7.37 11.56 11.32
C ASN A 145 6.88 10.94 9.99
N TYR A 146 6.03 9.92 10.03
CA TYR A 146 5.26 9.51 8.85
C TYR A 146 3.99 10.36 8.73
N ARG A 147 3.73 10.88 7.54
CA ARG A 147 2.52 11.69 7.28
C ARG A 147 1.31 10.82 7.03
N ASN A 148 0.12 11.42 7.19
CA ASN A 148 -1.17 10.79 6.91
C ASN A 148 -1.54 10.90 5.43
N ASN A 149 -0.65 10.46 4.53
CA ASN A 149 -0.96 10.35 3.11
C ASN A 149 -1.81 9.10 2.84
N PRO A 150 -2.57 9.03 1.73
CA PRO A 150 -3.32 7.82 1.39
C PRO A 150 -2.42 6.59 1.23
N PHE A 151 -1.28 6.70 0.54
CA PHE A 151 -0.36 5.58 0.30
C PHE A 151 0.90 5.66 1.15
N HIS A 152 1.73 6.70 0.97
CA HIS A 152 3.04 6.80 1.64
C HIS A 152 2.87 7.26 3.10
N ASN A 153 2.44 6.33 3.96
CA ASN A 153 2.13 6.52 5.38
C ASN A 153 2.77 5.44 6.27
N PHE A 154 2.56 5.51 7.58
CA PHE A 154 3.17 4.56 8.52
C PHE A 154 2.77 3.09 8.27
N ARG A 155 1.57 2.81 7.75
CA ARG A 155 1.18 1.44 7.41
C ARG A 155 1.97 0.92 6.20
N HIS A 156 2.29 1.78 5.23
CA HIS A 156 3.17 1.41 4.12
C HIS A 156 4.57 1.07 4.64
N CYS A 157 5.16 1.92 5.48
CA CYS A 157 6.40 1.63 6.21
C CYS A 157 6.36 0.26 6.90
N PHE A 158 5.27 -0.02 7.63
CA PHE A 158 5.07 -1.30 8.28
C PHE A 158 5.02 -2.47 7.27
N CYS A 159 4.35 -2.32 6.14
CA CYS A 159 4.30 -3.35 5.09
C CYS A 159 5.69 -3.68 4.54
N VAL A 160 6.52 -2.67 4.29
CA VAL A 160 7.88 -2.84 3.75
C VAL A 160 8.78 -3.54 4.77
N ALA A 161 8.76 -3.08 6.03
CA ALA A 161 9.51 -3.71 7.11
C ALA A 161 9.05 -5.15 7.40
N GLN A 162 7.74 -5.41 7.38
CA GLN A 162 7.18 -6.74 7.61
C GLN A 162 7.47 -7.69 6.43
N MET A 163 7.49 -7.18 5.19
CA MET A 163 7.92 -7.97 4.04
C MET A 163 9.42 -8.30 4.12
N MET A 164 10.26 -7.35 4.51
CA MET A 164 11.69 -7.60 4.75
C MET A 164 11.89 -8.68 5.80
N TYR A 165 11.17 -8.59 6.93
CA TYR A 165 11.18 -9.62 7.96
C TYR A 165 10.72 -10.99 7.43
N SER A 166 9.67 -11.04 6.60
CA SER A 166 9.23 -12.27 5.94
C SER A 166 10.30 -12.85 5.02
N MET A 167 10.98 -12.01 4.24
CA MET A 167 12.07 -12.44 3.37
C MET A 167 13.29 -12.94 4.15
N VAL A 168 13.60 -12.37 5.33
CA VAL A 168 14.66 -12.88 6.21
C VAL A 168 14.42 -14.35 6.57
N TRP A 169 13.17 -14.72 6.90
CA TRP A 169 12.80 -16.11 7.21
C TRP A 169 12.68 -16.98 5.97
N LEU A 170 11.99 -16.50 4.94
CA LEU A 170 11.73 -17.26 3.72
C LEU A 170 13.04 -17.66 3.03
N CYS A 171 13.97 -16.72 2.90
CA CYS A 171 15.21 -16.90 2.15
C CYS A 171 16.40 -17.26 3.06
N SER A 172 16.17 -17.55 4.34
CA SER A 172 17.21 -17.80 5.34
C SER A 172 18.34 -16.75 5.31
N LEU A 173 18.00 -15.46 5.24
CA LEU A 173 18.99 -14.42 4.95
C LEU A 173 20.12 -14.35 6.01
N GLN A 174 19.85 -14.75 7.27
CA GLN A 174 20.87 -14.80 8.32
C GLN A 174 21.99 -15.83 8.08
N GLU A 175 21.85 -16.73 7.10
CA GLU A 175 22.92 -17.64 6.68
C GLU A 175 23.96 -16.96 5.79
N ASN A 176 23.54 -15.93 5.04
CA ASN A 176 24.37 -15.26 4.03
C ASN A 176 24.72 -13.81 4.38
N PHE A 177 23.94 -13.19 5.27
CA PHE A 177 24.11 -11.81 5.70
C PHE A 177 24.65 -11.73 7.12
N SER A 178 25.51 -10.73 7.37
CA SER A 178 25.90 -10.40 8.74
C SER A 178 24.71 -9.82 9.50
N GLN A 179 24.74 -9.89 10.83
CA GLN A 179 23.73 -9.22 11.66
C GLN A 179 23.69 -7.70 11.41
N MET A 180 24.80 -7.10 10.97
CA MET A 180 24.84 -5.67 10.61
C MET A 180 24.09 -5.41 9.31
N ASP A 181 24.18 -6.31 8.33
CA ASP A 181 23.38 -6.20 7.11
C ASP A 181 21.88 -6.34 7.40
N ILE A 182 21.49 -7.27 8.29
CA ILE A 182 20.09 -7.41 8.73
C ILE A 182 19.61 -6.14 9.45
N LEU A 183 20.45 -5.55 10.31
CA LEU A 183 20.14 -4.27 10.96
C LEU A 183 19.94 -3.15 9.92
N ILE A 184 20.81 -3.07 8.92
CA ILE A 184 20.72 -2.08 7.84
C ILE A 184 19.44 -2.27 7.03
N LEU A 185 19.12 -3.52 6.63
CA LEU A 185 17.92 -3.85 5.86
C LEU A 185 16.64 -3.47 6.60
N MET A 186 16.51 -3.88 7.87
CA MET A 186 15.32 -3.59 8.68
C MET A 186 15.18 -2.09 8.97
N THR A 187 16.27 -1.42 9.35
CA THR A 187 16.20 0.01 9.70
C THR A 187 15.98 0.87 8.46
N ALA A 188 16.58 0.53 7.32
CA ALA A 188 16.32 1.23 6.05
C ALA A 188 14.86 1.04 5.61
N ALA A 189 14.32 -0.18 5.68
CA ALA A 189 12.92 -0.47 5.36
C ALA A 189 11.94 0.38 6.19
N ILE A 190 12.21 0.56 7.48
CA ILE A 190 11.37 1.39 8.37
C ILE A 190 11.50 2.89 8.04
N CYS A 191 12.68 3.35 7.61
CA CYS A 191 12.95 4.78 7.43
C CYS A 191 12.78 5.29 6.00
N HIS A 192 12.56 4.41 5.01
CA HIS A 192 12.76 4.75 3.60
C HIS A 192 11.85 5.86 3.06
N ASP A 193 10.69 6.10 3.67
CA ASP A 193 9.68 7.08 3.24
C ASP A 193 9.32 8.12 4.31
N LEU A 194 10.22 8.31 5.29
CA LEU A 194 10.00 9.27 6.38
C LEU A 194 9.70 10.68 5.85
N ASP A 195 8.63 11.29 6.38
CA ASP A 195 8.16 12.63 6.01
C ASP A 195 7.79 12.80 4.51
N HIS A 196 7.38 11.73 3.82
CA HIS A 196 6.91 11.80 2.43
C HIS A 196 5.75 12.80 2.28
N PRO A 197 5.80 13.74 1.30
CA PRO A 197 4.83 14.84 1.22
C PRO A 197 3.53 14.51 0.48
N GLY A 198 3.42 13.31 -0.11
CA GLY A 198 2.28 12.89 -0.91
C GLY A 198 2.39 13.25 -2.41
N TYR A 199 3.57 13.72 -2.84
CA TYR A 199 3.86 14.12 -4.21
C TYR A 199 5.26 13.65 -4.58
N ASN A 200 5.41 12.98 -5.73
CA ASN A 200 6.65 12.31 -6.12
C ASN A 200 7.74 13.28 -6.62
N ASN A 201 8.96 12.77 -6.84
CA ASN A 201 10.11 13.54 -7.33
C ASN A 201 9.81 14.38 -8.59
N THR A 202 9.02 13.86 -9.53
CA THR A 202 8.65 14.60 -10.76
C THR A 202 7.90 15.89 -10.42
N TYR A 203 6.94 15.82 -9.49
CA TYR A 203 6.25 17.02 -9.01
C TYR A 203 7.21 17.95 -8.28
N GLN A 204 8.05 17.41 -7.37
CA GLN A 204 8.99 18.23 -6.60
C GLN A 204 9.89 19.09 -7.50
N ILE A 205 10.41 18.49 -8.59
CA ILE A 205 11.30 19.11 -9.58
C ILE A 205 10.52 20.10 -10.45
N ASN A 206 9.40 19.68 -11.04
CA ASN A 206 8.61 20.54 -11.94
C ASN A 206 8.06 21.78 -11.23
N ALA A 207 7.59 21.61 -10.00
CA ALA A 207 7.11 22.71 -9.14
C ALA A 207 8.25 23.49 -8.46
N ARG A 208 9.51 23.07 -8.63
CA ARG A 208 10.71 23.70 -8.04
C ARG A 208 10.58 23.94 -6.54
N THR A 209 10.05 22.92 -5.86
CA THR A 209 9.82 22.95 -4.42
C THR A 209 11.11 23.14 -3.63
N GLU A 210 11.01 23.48 -2.34
CA GLU A 210 12.17 23.59 -1.46
C GLU A 210 13.04 22.32 -1.42
N LEU A 211 12.42 21.13 -1.49
CA LEU A 211 13.16 19.86 -1.53
C LEU A 211 13.96 19.72 -2.82
N ALA A 212 13.36 20.00 -3.97
CA ALA A 212 14.06 19.94 -5.25
C ALA A 212 15.24 20.92 -5.31
N VAL A 213 15.04 22.15 -4.83
CA VAL A 213 16.11 23.15 -4.72
C VAL A 213 17.22 22.69 -3.75
N ARG A 214 16.84 22.14 -2.59
CA ARG A 214 17.80 21.66 -1.57
C ARG A 214 18.68 20.52 -2.09
N TYR A 215 18.10 19.60 -2.85
CA TYR A 215 18.77 18.40 -3.34
C TYR A 215 19.18 18.47 -4.82
N ASN A 216 19.06 19.66 -5.44
CA ASN A 216 19.47 19.92 -6.81
C ASN A 216 18.90 18.91 -7.82
N ASP A 217 17.62 18.59 -7.68
CA ASP A 217 16.86 17.64 -8.51
C ASP A 217 17.37 16.18 -8.49
N ILE A 218 18.30 15.82 -7.60
CA ILE A 218 18.84 14.46 -7.47
C ILE A 218 18.12 13.73 -6.33
N SER A 219 17.24 12.79 -6.67
CA SER A 219 16.40 12.01 -5.74
C SER A 219 15.94 12.83 -4.52
N PRO A 220 15.21 13.96 -4.70
CA PRO A 220 14.94 14.88 -3.60
C PRO A 220 14.21 14.26 -2.41
N LEU A 221 13.28 13.34 -2.67
CA LEU A 221 12.50 12.69 -1.62
C LEU A 221 13.34 11.67 -0.86
N GLU A 222 14.04 10.77 -1.55
CA GLU A 222 14.82 9.72 -0.91
C GLU A 222 15.99 10.30 -0.09
N ASN A 223 16.59 11.40 -0.56
CA ASN A 223 17.54 12.16 0.24
C ASN A 223 16.90 12.78 1.49
N HIS A 224 15.67 13.30 1.37
CA HIS A 224 14.92 13.87 2.50
C HIS A 224 14.57 12.80 3.54
N HIS A 225 14.04 11.65 3.11
CA HIS A 225 13.71 10.51 3.98
C HIS A 225 14.95 10.08 4.78
N CYS A 226 16.09 9.94 4.10
CA CYS A 226 17.35 9.59 4.73
C CYS A 226 17.84 10.68 5.70
N ALA A 227 17.71 11.96 5.34
CA ALA A 227 18.08 13.07 6.22
C ALA A 227 17.24 13.08 7.51
N VAL A 228 15.92 12.91 7.40
CA VAL A 228 15.00 12.81 8.55
C VAL A 228 15.34 11.60 9.42
N ALA A 229 15.60 10.43 8.82
CA ALA A 229 15.98 9.22 9.55
C ALA A 229 17.18 9.46 10.49
N PHE A 230 18.21 10.16 10.00
CA PHE A 230 19.39 10.45 10.80
C PHE A 230 19.26 11.67 11.72
N GLN A 231 18.30 12.56 11.48
CA GLN A 231 17.90 13.57 12.47
C GLN A 231 17.25 12.90 13.68
N ILE A 232 16.33 11.97 13.47
CA ILE A 232 15.71 11.17 14.54
C ILE A 232 16.80 10.41 15.33
N LEU A 233 17.72 9.74 14.64
CA LEU A 233 18.80 8.99 15.29
C LEU A 233 19.86 9.87 15.97
N ALA A 234 19.90 11.18 15.69
CA ALA A 234 20.76 12.12 16.38
C ALA A 234 20.22 12.50 17.76
N GLU A 235 18.90 12.40 17.98
CA GLU A 235 18.28 12.61 19.28
C GLU A 235 18.66 11.47 20.24
N PRO A 236 19.35 11.73 21.38
CA PRO A 236 19.89 10.69 22.25
C PRO A 236 18.86 9.67 22.75
N GLU A 237 17.61 10.09 22.97
CA GLU A 237 16.51 9.24 23.42
C GLU A 237 15.93 8.33 22.33
N CYS A 238 16.24 8.61 21.05
CA CYS A 238 15.82 7.83 19.88
C CYS A 238 17.01 7.10 19.22
N ASN A 239 18.24 7.30 19.70
CA ASN A 239 19.43 6.72 19.10
C ASN A 239 19.60 5.24 19.47
N ILE A 240 18.99 4.37 18.66
CA ILE A 240 19.15 2.90 18.77
C ILE A 240 20.59 2.42 18.49
N PHE A 241 21.46 3.29 17.97
CA PHE A 241 22.86 2.98 17.67
C PHE A 241 23.84 3.57 18.71
N SER A 242 23.35 4.12 19.82
CA SER A 242 24.17 4.78 20.86
C SER A 242 25.26 3.90 21.47
N ASN A 243 25.10 2.58 21.46
CA ASN A 243 26.08 1.62 21.97
C ASN A 243 26.94 0.96 20.87
N ILE A 244 26.77 1.37 19.61
CA ILE A 244 27.56 0.86 18.49
C ILE A 244 28.85 1.68 18.36
N PRO A 245 30.03 1.05 18.20
CA PRO A 245 31.27 1.77 17.97
C PRO A 245 31.21 2.69 16.75
N PRO A 246 31.97 3.81 16.72
CA PRO A 246 31.89 4.79 15.65
C PRO A 246 32.08 4.22 14.23
N ASP A 247 32.95 3.23 14.05
CA ASP A 247 33.19 2.63 12.74
C ASP A 247 32.02 1.73 12.30
N GLY A 248 31.39 1.01 13.23
CA GLY A 248 30.15 0.29 12.98
C GLY A 248 28.99 1.23 12.61
N PHE A 249 28.88 2.37 13.31
CA PHE A 249 27.89 3.39 12.97
C PHE A 249 28.10 3.96 11.57
N LYS A 250 29.35 4.24 11.16
CA LYS A 250 29.66 4.70 9.79
C LYS A 250 29.23 3.67 8.75
N GLN A 251 29.50 2.39 8.99
CA GLN A 251 29.11 1.31 8.09
C GLN A 251 27.58 1.19 7.97
N ILE A 252 26.87 1.21 9.10
CA ILE A 252 25.41 1.20 9.14
C ILE A 252 24.85 2.41 8.39
N ARG A 253 25.38 3.61 8.67
CA ARG A 253 24.95 4.85 8.03
C ARG A 253 25.12 4.78 6.51
N GLN A 254 26.28 4.35 6.04
CA GLN A 254 26.53 4.21 4.61
C GLN A 254 25.59 3.20 3.96
N GLY A 255 25.38 2.04 4.59
CA GLY A 255 24.45 1.03 4.10
C GLY A 255 23.02 1.56 4.00
N MET A 256 22.51 2.19 5.05
CA MET A 256 21.16 2.77 5.05
C MET A 256 20.98 3.86 3.99
N ILE A 257 21.97 4.75 3.81
CA ILE A 257 21.94 5.76 2.75
C ILE A 257 21.82 5.10 1.38
N THR A 258 22.66 4.10 1.09
CA THR A 258 22.62 3.37 -0.18
C THR A 258 21.25 2.72 -0.41
N LEU A 259 20.66 2.10 0.62
CA LEU A 259 19.38 1.40 0.48
C LEU A 259 18.19 2.35 0.31
N ILE A 260 18.12 3.43 1.09
CA ILE A 260 17.02 4.41 0.97
C ILE A 260 17.11 5.10 -0.39
N LEU A 261 18.30 5.51 -0.84
CA LEU A 261 18.45 6.11 -2.18
C LEU A 261 18.22 5.12 -3.34
N ALA A 262 18.20 3.81 -3.07
CA ALA A 262 17.88 2.80 -4.07
C ALA A 262 16.37 2.63 -4.30
N THR A 263 15.51 3.12 -3.39
CA THR A 263 14.06 3.01 -3.56
C THR A 263 13.54 3.89 -4.70
N ASP A 264 14.23 4.98 -5.04
CA ASP A 264 13.92 5.84 -6.19
C ASP A 264 13.70 5.02 -7.48
N MET A 265 12.45 5.00 -7.96
CA MET A 265 12.06 4.22 -9.11
C MET A 265 12.63 4.77 -10.43
N ALA A 266 13.14 6.00 -10.47
CA ALA A 266 13.90 6.50 -11.61
C ALA A 266 15.18 5.69 -11.86
N ARG A 267 15.71 5.05 -10.82
CA ARG A 267 16.93 4.21 -10.87
C ARG A 267 16.65 2.72 -11.01
N HIS A 268 15.38 2.32 -11.14
CA HIS A 268 15.01 0.90 -11.18
C HIS A 268 15.75 0.13 -12.28
N ALA A 269 15.78 0.65 -13.51
CA ALA A 269 16.45 0.00 -14.63
C ALA A 269 17.97 -0.12 -14.42
N GLU A 270 18.64 0.96 -14.00
CA GLU A 270 20.08 1.00 -13.70
C GLU A 270 20.48 -0.07 -12.66
N ILE A 271 19.72 -0.15 -11.57
CA ILE A 271 19.98 -1.09 -10.47
C ILE A 271 19.70 -2.53 -10.93
N MET A 272 18.59 -2.77 -11.64
CA MET A 272 18.25 -4.08 -12.17
C MET A 272 19.28 -4.61 -13.16
N ASP A 273 19.78 -3.76 -14.06
CA ASP A 273 20.78 -4.15 -15.05
C ASP A 273 22.12 -4.47 -14.37
N SER A 274 22.54 -3.64 -13.41
CA SER A 274 23.73 -3.87 -12.60
C SER A 274 23.65 -5.17 -11.81
N PHE A 275 22.48 -5.47 -11.20
CA PHE A 275 22.30 -6.74 -10.48
C PHE A 275 22.28 -7.95 -11.42
N LYS A 276 21.61 -7.86 -12.58
CA LYS A 276 21.61 -8.94 -13.58
C LYS A 276 23.00 -9.26 -14.10
N GLU A 277 23.85 -8.24 -14.28
CA GLU A 277 25.27 -8.43 -14.63
C GLU A 277 25.96 -9.30 -13.56
N LYS A 278 25.80 -8.98 -12.28
CA LYS A 278 26.43 -9.76 -11.20
C LYS A 278 25.81 -11.16 -11.04
N MET A 279 24.56 -11.35 -11.45
CA MET A 279 23.88 -12.63 -11.42
C MET A 279 24.44 -13.68 -12.39
N GLU A 280 25.27 -13.29 -13.38
CA GLU A 280 25.97 -14.25 -14.24
C GLU A 280 26.94 -15.14 -13.44
N ASN A 281 27.55 -14.58 -12.39
CA ASN A 281 28.44 -15.29 -11.48
C ASN A 281 28.38 -14.65 -10.08
N PHE A 282 27.21 -14.79 -9.43
CA PHE A 282 26.97 -14.16 -8.13
C PHE A 282 27.88 -14.75 -7.04
N ASP A 283 28.33 -13.90 -6.12
CA ASP A 283 29.33 -14.25 -5.10
C ASP A 283 28.97 -13.53 -3.80
N TYR A 284 28.58 -14.32 -2.79
CA TYR A 284 28.21 -13.82 -1.46
C TYR A 284 29.38 -13.23 -0.67
N SER A 285 30.62 -13.53 -1.05
CA SER A 285 31.82 -12.94 -0.43
C SER A 285 32.21 -11.58 -1.01
N ASN A 286 31.59 -11.18 -2.14
CA ASN A 286 31.86 -9.92 -2.81
C ASN A 286 30.93 -8.80 -2.27
N GLU A 287 31.52 -7.74 -1.71
CA GLU A 287 30.76 -6.63 -1.11
C GLU A 287 29.89 -5.86 -2.10
N GLU A 288 30.30 -5.73 -3.36
CA GLU A 288 29.52 -5.06 -4.41
C GLU A 288 28.28 -5.88 -4.76
N HIS A 289 28.46 -7.20 -4.92
CA HIS A 289 27.37 -8.14 -5.18
C HIS A 289 26.34 -8.11 -4.03
N MET A 290 26.82 -8.15 -2.79
CA MET A 290 25.98 -8.08 -1.60
C MET A 290 25.30 -6.71 -1.43
N THR A 291 25.94 -5.62 -1.85
CA THR A 291 25.32 -4.28 -1.85
C THR A 291 24.17 -4.22 -2.84
N LEU A 292 24.36 -4.69 -4.07
CA LEU A 292 23.29 -4.75 -5.08
C LEU A 292 22.17 -5.70 -4.64
N LEU A 293 22.49 -6.84 -4.03
CA LEU A 293 21.46 -7.73 -3.49
C LEU A 293 20.62 -7.04 -2.41
N LYS A 294 21.22 -6.31 -1.47
CA LYS A 294 20.48 -5.54 -0.47
C LYS A 294 19.60 -4.45 -1.10
N MET A 295 20.10 -3.77 -2.13
CA MET A 295 19.32 -2.77 -2.89
C MET A 295 18.11 -3.44 -3.55
N ILE A 296 18.27 -4.62 -4.16
CA ILE A 296 17.15 -5.36 -4.74
C ILE A 296 16.18 -5.83 -3.66
N LEU A 297 16.65 -6.33 -2.52
CA LEU A 297 15.79 -6.79 -1.43
C LEU A 297 14.91 -5.65 -0.87
N ILE A 298 15.46 -4.46 -0.62
CA ILE A 298 14.64 -3.33 -0.15
C ILE A 298 13.63 -2.91 -1.23
N LYS A 299 14.03 -2.86 -2.50
CA LYS A 299 13.11 -2.57 -3.61
C LYS A 299 12.01 -3.61 -3.75
N CYS A 300 12.33 -4.90 -3.62
CA CYS A 300 11.34 -5.98 -3.58
C CYS A 300 10.30 -5.72 -2.49
N CYS A 301 10.74 -5.38 -1.28
CA CYS A 301 9.85 -5.15 -0.14
C CYS A 301 8.99 -3.90 -0.30
N ASP A 302 9.58 -2.82 -0.80
CA ASP A 302 8.94 -1.52 -1.03
C ASP A 302 7.70 -1.67 -1.93
N ILE A 303 7.87 -2.28 -3.10
CA ILE A 303 6.78 -2.45 -4.08
C ILE A 303 6.07 -3.82 -3.99
N SER A 304 6.10 -4.47 -2.82
CA SER A 304 5.62 -5.85 -2.62
C SER A 304 4.10 -6.02 -2.42
N ASN A 305 3.29 -4.97 -2.49
CA ASN A 305 1.86 -5.06 -2.13
C ASN A 305 1.12 -6.18 -2.90
N GLU A 306 1.40 -6.35 -4.19
CA GLU A 306 0.78 -7.38 -5.05
C GLU A 306 1.31 -8.81 -4.82
N VAL A 307 2.32 -8.98 -3.96
CA VAL A 307 2.74 -10.30 -3.47
C VAL A 307 1.81 -10.81 -2.38
N ARG A 308 1.11 -9.90 -1.68
CA ARG A 308 0.21 -10.25 -0.57
C ARG A 308 -1.07 -10.90 -1.10
N PRO A 309 -1.84 -11.61 -0.24
CA PRO A 309 -3.18 -12.06 -0.59
C PRO A 309 -4.03 -10.92 -1.15
N MET A 310 -4.88 -11.24 -2.11
CA MET A 310 -5.60 -10.25 -2.91
C MET A 310 -6.43 -9.29 -2.05
N GLU A 311 -7.05 -9.79 -0.99
CA GLU A 311 -7.88 -9.01 -0.07
C GLU A 311 -7.05 -8.00 0.74
N VAL A 312 -5.75 -8.26 0.89
CA VAL A 312 -4.78 -7.38 1.56
C VAL A 312 -4.16 -6.41 0.55
N ALA A 313 -3.91 -6.86 -0.68
CA ALA A 313 -3.28 -6.08 -1.75
C ALA A 313 -4.21 -5.02 -2.37
N GLU A 314 -5.45 -5.40 -2.71
CA GLU A 314 -6.36 -4.56 -3.50
C GLU A 314 -6.66 -3.18 -2.87
N PRO A 315 -6.84 -3.03 -1.54
CA PRO A 315 -7.03 -1.71 -0.93
C PRO A 315 -5.84 -0.76 -1.10
N TRP A 316 -4.61 -1.28 -1.22
CA TRP A 316 -3.43 -0.44 -1.47
C TRP A 316 -3.47 0.24 -2.85
N VAL A 317 -4.13 -0.38 -3.84
CA VAL A 317 -4.29 0.22 -5.17
C VAL A 317 -5.21 1.45 -5.11
N ASP A 318 -6.26 1.41 -4.28
CA ASP A 318 -7.11 2.59 -4.04
C ASP A 318 -6.29 3.72 -3.39
N CYS A 319 -5.54 3.40 -2.34
CA CYS A 319 -4.66 4.35 -1.67
C CYS A 319 -3.65 4.99 -2.64
N LEU A 320 -3.01 4.18 -3.48
CA LEU A 320 -2.02 4.66 -4.46
C LEU A 320 -2.67 5.59 -5.48
N LEU A 321 -3.81 5.20 -6.04
CA LEU A 321 -4.52 6.01 -7.03
C LEU A 321 -5.06 7.30 -6.42
N GLU A 322 -5.55 7.28 -5.18
CA GLU A 322 -5.97 8.50 -4.48
C GLU A 322 -4.81 9.50 -4.38
N GLU A 323 -3.62 9.04 -3.99
CA GLU A 323 -2.43 9.90 -3.92
C GLU A 323 -1.97 10.40 -5.29
N TYR A 324 -1.94 9.52 -6.30
CA TYR A 324 -1.58 9.89 -7.67
C TYR A 324 -2.56 10.88 -8.28
N PHE A 325 -3.86 10.75 -7.99
CA PHE A 325 -4.90 11.65 -8.48
C PHE A 325 -4.85 12.99 -7.77
N MET A 326 -4.53 13.03 -6.47
CA MET A 326 -4.27 14.29 -5.77
C MET A 326 -3.09 15.05 -6.40
N GLN A 327 -2.01 14.34 -6.77
CA GLN A 327 -0.89 14.95 -7.47
C GLN A 327 -1.30 15.46 -8.86
N SER A 328 -1.90 14.62 -9.71
CA SER A 328 -2.21 15.01 -11.08
C SER A 328 -3.27 16.11 -11.17
N ASP A 329 -4.26 16.13 -10.27
CA ASP A 329 -5.23 17.23 -10.18
C ASP A 329 -4.54 18.55 -9.77
N ARG A 330 -3.56 18.49 -8.86
CA ARG A 330 -2.76 19.66 -8.50
C ARG A 330 -1.87 20.13 -9.65
N GLU A 331 -1.18 19.22 -10.34
CA GLU A 331 -0.37 19.52 -11.52
C GLU A 331 -1.22 20.22 -12.61
N LYS A 332 -2.43 19.72 -12.89
CA LYS A 332 -3.39 20.36 -13.80
C LYS A 332 -3.72 21.79 -13.36
N SER A 333 -3.98 21.99 -12.07
CA SER A 333 -4.34 23.30 -11.51
C SER A 333 -3.20 24.33 -11.55
N GLU A 334 -1.95 23.86 -11.43
CA GLU A 334 -0.74 24.70 -11.42
C GLU A 334 -0.13 24.86 -12.83
N GLY A 335 -0.70 24.20 -13.84
CA GLY A 335 -0.20 24.24 -15.22
C GLY A 335 1.10 23.44 -15.43
N LEU A 336 1.35 22.45 -14.59
CA LEU A 336 2.52 21.56 -14.66
C LEU A 336 2.24 20.34 -15.57
N PRO A 337 3.28 19.67 -16.10
CA PRO A 337 3.12 18.44 -16.85
C PRO A 337 2.48 17.34 -16.01
N VAL A 338 1.54 16.59 -16.59
CA VAL A 338 0.83 15.47 -15.95
C VAL A 338 1.25 14.17 -16.59
N ALA A 339 1.69 13.21 -15.78
CA ALA A 339 2.04 11.88 -16.25
C ALA A 339 0.77 11.07 -16.62
N PRO A 340 0.70 10.42 -17.81
CA PRO A 340 -0.51 9.69 -18.22
C PRO A 340 -0.94 8.56 -17.27
N PHE A 341 0.02 7.94 -16.57
CA PHE A 341 -0.25 6.85 -15.62
C PHE A 341 -0.74 7.34 -14.23
N MET A 342 -0.77 8.65 -14.00
CA MET A 342 -1.34 9.28 -12.79
C MET A 342 -2.62 10.06 -13.11
N ASP A 343 -3.03 10.13 -14.38
CA ASP A 343 -4.17 10.92 -14.82
C ASP A 343 -5.48 10.19 -14.52
N ARG A 344 -6.29 10.76 -13.62
CA ARG A 344 -7.60 10.21 -13.21
C ARG A 344 -8.56 9.94 -14.36
N ASP A 345 -8.41 10.65 -15.47
CA ASP A 345 -9.28 10.51 -16.65
C ASP A 345 -8.87 9.31 -17.53
N LYS A 346 -7.66 8.76 -17.33
CA LYS A 346 -7.06 7.72 -18.17
C LYS A 346 -6.81 6.40 -17.44
N VAL A 347 -6.67 6.45 -16.11
CA VAL A 347 -6.21 5.31 -15.31
C VAL A 347 -7.38 4.59 -14.67
N THR A 348 -7.40 3.26 -14.82
CA THR A 348 -8.18 2.35 -13.97
C THR A 348 -7.24 1.51 -13.11
N LYS A 349 -7.76 0.94 -12.01
CA LYS A 349 -7.02 -0.02 -11.17
C LYS A 349 -6.31 -1.08 -12.00
N ALA A 350 -7.04 -1.74 -12.90
CA ALA A 350 -6.50 -2.79 -13.74
C ALA A 350 -5.35 -2.29 -14.62
N THR A 351 -5.52 -1.14 -15.29
CA THR A 351 -4.47 -0.59 -16.16
C THR A 351 -3.22 -0.16 -15.41
N ALA A 352 -3.34 0.32 -14.17
CA ALA A 352 -2.21 0.66 -13.32
C ALA A 352 -1.39 -0.58 -12.96
N GLN A 353 -2.07 -1.65 -12.54
CA GLN A 353 -1.39 -2.83 -12.00
C GLN A 353 -0.84 -3.78 -13.07
N ILE A 354 -1.53 -3.98 -14.22
CA ILE A 354 -1.08 -4.96 -15.24
C ILE A 354 0.33 -4.67 -15.73
N GLY A 355 0.60 -3.42 -16.13
CA GLY A 355 1.91 -3.03 -16.63
C GLY A 355 2.99 -3.13 -15.56
N PHE A 356 2.67 -2.65 -14.36
CA PHE A 356 3.58 -2.68 -13.23
C PHE A 356 3.95 -4.11 -12.81
N ILE A 357 2.98 -5.00 -12.69
CA ILE A 357 3.21 -6.41 -12.33
C ILE A 357 4.04 -7.10 -13.42
N LYS A 358 3.68 -6.95 -14.70
CA LYS A 358 4.32 -7.66 -15.81
C LYS A 358 5.75 -7.20 -16.10
N PHE A 359 6.01 -5.90 -15.99
CA PHE A 359 7.25 -5.31 -16.48
C PHE A 359 8.18 -4.80 -15.37
N VAL A 360 7.71 -4.73 -14.12
CA VAL A 360 8.51 -4.31 -12.96
C VAL A 360 8.61 -5.44 -11.94
N LEU A 361 7.47 -5.89 -11.38
CA LEU A 361 7.49 -6.85 -10.27
C LEU A 361 7.99 -8.23 -10.70
N ILE A 362 7.33 -8.87 -11.67
CA ILE A 362 7.67 -10.22 -12.10
C ILE A 362 9.16 -10.32 -12.50
N PRO A 363 9.71 -9.47 -13.40
CA PRO A 363 11.13 -9.57 -13.78
C PRO A 363 12.11 -9.38 -12.61
N MET A 364 11.77 -8.52 -11.64
CA MET A 364 12.59 -8.31 -10.44
C MET A 364 12.59 -9.57 -9.55
N PHE A 365 11.40 -10.09 -9.23
CA PHE A 365 11.28 -11.30 -8.41
C PHE A 365 11.83 -12.56 -9.12
N GLU A 366 11.68 -12.69 -10.44
CA GLU A 366 12.33 -13.76 -11.23
C GLU A 366 13.86 -13.75 -11.10
N THR A 367 14.46 -12.55 -11.02
CA THR A 367 15.91 -12.43 -10.84
C THR A 367 16.32 -12.85 -9.43
N VAL A 368 15.52 -12.51 -8.41
CA VAL A 368 15.74 -12.92 -7.02
C VAL A 368 15.55 -14.43 -6.84
N THR A 369 14.58 -15.05 -7.51
CA THR A 369 14.33 -16.50 -7.48
C THR A 369 15.55 -17.33 -7.89
N LYS A 370 16.44 -16.80 -8.73
CA LYS A 370 17.69 -17.48 -9.11
C LYS A 370 18.63 -17.70 -7.93
N LEU A 371 18.61 -16.81 -6.92
CA LEU A 371 19.35 -16.98 -5.67
C LEU A 371 18.52 -17.73 -4.61
N PHE A 372 17.22 -17.48 -4.59
CA PHE A 372 16.29 -17.99 -3.58
C PHE A 372 15.09 -18.68 -4.25
N PRO A 373 15.20 -19.95 -4.67
CA PRO A 373 14.14 -20.63 -5.43
C PRO A 373 12.77 -20.68 -4.73
N MET A 374 12.75 -20.66 -3.39
CA MET A 374 11.52 -20.63 -2.59
C MET A 374 10.67 -19.36 -2.81
N VAL A 375 11.24 -18.29 -3.38
CA VAL A 375 10.54 -17.05 -3.74
C VAL A 375 9.50 -17.30 -4.85
N GLU A 376 9.70 -18.31 -5.71
CA GLU A 376 8.77 -18.60 -6.80
C GLU A 376 7.37 -18.95 -6.30
N GLU A 377 7.28 -19.98 -5.46
CA GLU A 377 6.00 -20.45 -4.92
C GLU A 377 5.33 -19.41 -4.01
N ILE A 378 6.12 -18.69 -3.21
CA ILE A 378 5.60 -17.83 -2.16
C ILE A 378 5.32 -16.40 -2.64
N MET A 379 6.05 -15.92 -3.67
CA MET A 379 5.97 -14.52 -4.11
C MET A 379 5.70 -14.33 -5.60
N LEU A 380 6.22 -15.16 -6.50
CA LEU A 380 5.87 -15.07 -7.93
C LEU A 380 4.48 -15.62 -8.23
N GLN A 381 4.08 -16.71 -7.58
CA GLN A 381 2.76 -17.29 -7.73
C GLN A 381 1.61 -16.27 -7.50
N PRO A 382 1.54 -15.53 -6.38
CA PRO A 382 0.51 -14.52 -6.18
C PRO A 382 0.61 -13.37 -7.20
N LEU A 383 1.81 -13.02 -7.69
CA LEU A 383 1.96 -12.01 -8.74
C LEU A 383 1.37 -12.47 -10.08
N TRP A 384 1.52 -13.75 -10.45
CA TRP A 384 0.89 -14.31 -11.65
C TRP A 384 -0.63 -14.33 -11.52
N GLU A 385 -1.15 -14.73 -10.36
CA GLU A 385 -2.58 -14.72 -10.08
C GLU A 385 -3.17 -13.30 -10.10
N SER A 386 -2.47 -12.35 -9.48
CA SER A 386 -2.84 -10.93 -9.49
C SER A 386 -2.85 -10.35 -10.92
N ARG A 387 -1.81 -10.64 -11.72
CA ARG A 387 -1.75 -10.26 -13.14
C ARG A 387 -2.97 -10.78 -13.88
N ASP A 388 -3.26 -12.07 -13.78
CA ASP A 388 -4.34 -12.71 -14.55
C ASP A 388 -5.70 -12.15 -14.14
N ARG A 389 -5.90 -11.89 -12.85
CA ARG A 389 -7.11 -11.22 -12.35
C ARG A 389 -7.25 -9.81 -12.92
N TYR A 390 -6.21 -8.98 -12.88
CA TYR A 390 -6.32 -7.62 -13.41
C TYR A 390 -6.51 -7.61 -14.93
N GLU A 391 -5.90 -8.54 -15.66
CA GLU A 391 -6.17 -8.70 -17.10
C GLU A 391 -7.63 -9.04 -17.38
N GLU A 392 -8.25 -9.91 -16.56
CA GLU A 392 -9.68 -10.20 -16.67
C GLU A 392 -10.54 -8.99 -16.28
N LEU A 393 -10.22 -8.30 -15.20
CA LEU A 393 -10.90 -7.08 -14.77
C LEU A 393 -10.87 -6.02 -15.88
N LYS A 394 -9.74 -5.88 -16.57
CA LYS A 394 -9.61 -4.97 -17.72
C LYS A 394 -10.55 -5.37 -18.87
N ARG A 395 -10.69 -6.67 -19.18
CA ARG A 395 -11.62 -7.13 -20.22
C ARG A 395 -13.06 -6.79 -19.87
N ILE A 396 -13.44 -6.94 -18.60
CA ILE A 396 -14.76 -6.56 -18.09
C ILE A 396 -14.96 -5.04 -18.20
N ASP A 397 -14.00 -4.23 -17.76
CA ASP A 397 -14.04 -2.76 -17.88
C ASP A 397 -14.21 -2.30 -19.33
N ASP A 398 -13.44 -2.90 -20.26
CA ASP A 398 -13.51 -2.59 -21.68
C ASP A 398 -14.88 -2.95 -22.27
N ALA A 399 -15.42 -4.13 -21.91
CA ALA A 399 -16.75 -4.56 -22.34
C ALA A 399 -17.87 -3.63 -21.81
N MET A 400 -17.78 -3.20 -20.55
CA MET A 400 -18.73 -2.25 -19.95
C MET A 400 -18.66 -0.88 -20.62
N LYS A 401 -17.45 -0.37 -20.91
CA LYS A 401 -17.26 0.91 -21.64
C LYS A 401 -17.84 0.85 -23.06
N GLU A 402 -17.65 -0.25 -23.77
CA GLU A 402 -18.24 -0.43 -25.11
C GLU A 402 -19.77 -0.52 -25.06
N LEU A 403 -20.35 -1.15 -24.03
CA LEU A 403 -21.80 -1.17 -23.82
C LEU A 403 -22.36 0.24 -23.53
N GLN A 404 -21.65 1.04 -22.73
CA GLN A 404 -22.03 2.42 -22.44
C GLN A 404 -22.02 3.27 -23.71
N LYS A 405 -20.94 3.22 -24.51
CA LYS A 405 -20.87 3.93 -25.80
C LYS A 405 -21.98 3.53 -26.77
N LYS A 406 -22.35 2.25 -26.83
CA LYS A 406 -23.50 1.77 -27.62
C LYS A 406 -24.83 2.32 -27.11
N THR A 407 -24.99 2.44 -25.80
CA THR A 407 -26.20 3.00 -25.18
C THR A 407 -26.31 4.51 -25.41
N ASP A 408 -25.19 5.24 -25.29
CA ASP A 408 -25.13 6.68 -25.51
C ASP A 408 -25.34 7.05 -27.00
N SER A 409 -24.85 6.22 -27.93
CA SER A 409 -25.13 6.39 -29.38
C SER A 409 -26.58 6.09 -29.75
N LEU A 410 -27.23 5.11 -29.11
CA LEU A 410 -28.65 4.81 -29.33
C LEU A 410 -29.57 5.90 -28.75
N THR A 411 -29.23 6.47 -27.59
CA THR A 411 -30.01 7.56 -26.96
C THR A 411 -29.82 8.89 -27.69
N SER A 412 -28.59 9.23 -28.11
CA SER A 412 -28.33 10.42 -28.95
C SER A 412 -29.03 10.35 -30.31
N GLY A 413 -29.00 9.18 -30.98
CA GLY A 413 -29.73 8.95 -32.23
C GLY A 413 -31.26 8.97 -32.08
N ALA A 414 -31.79 8.59 -30.92
CA ALA A 414 -33.22 8.73 -30.61
C ALA A 414 -33.61 10.21 -30.39
N THR A 415 -32.76 11.01 -29.73
CA THR A 415 -32.99 12.46 -29.60
C THR A 415 -32.90 13.20 -30.94
N GLU A 416 -32.01 12.82 -31.86
CA GLU A 416 -31.97 13.40 -33.22
C GLU A 416 -33.24 13.06 -34.00
N LYS A 417 -33.69 11.80 -33.99
CA LYS A 417 -34.97 11.42 -34.62
C LYS A 417 -36.19 12.11 -34.00
N SER A 418 -36.16 12.41 -32.69
CA SER A 418 -37.22 13.18 -32.03
C SER A 418 -37.20 14.67 -32.42
N ARG A 419 -36.02 15.25 -32.66
CA ARG A 419 -35.85 16.63 -33.13
C ARG A 419 -36.23 16.78 -34.61
N GLU A 420 -35.95 15.79 -35.45
CA GLU A 420 -36.41 15.74 -36.84
C GLU A 420 -37.94 15.63 -36.89
N ARG A 421 -38.56 14.70 -36.15
CA ARG A 421 -40.03 14.62 -36.05
C ARG A 421 -40.69 15.91 -35.55
N SER A 422 -40.06 16.63 -34.62
CA SER A 422 -40.58 17.91 -34.12
C SER A 422 -40.42 19.06 -35.14
N ARG A 423 -39.46 18.98 -36.07
CA ARG A 423 -39.32 19.92 -37.18
C ARG A 423 -40.32 19.64 -38.29
N ASP A 424 -40.58 18.37 -38.60
CA ASP A 424 -41.56 17.99 -39.62
C ASP A 424 -43.00 18.33 -39.21
N VAL A 425 -43.36 18.18 -37.93
CA VAL A 425 -44.70 18.56 -37.43
C VAL A 425 -44.93 20.08 -37.47
N LYS A 426 -43.89 20.90 -37.26
CA LYS A 426 -44.00 22.37 -37.38
C LYS A 426 -44.11 22.87 -38.82
N ASN A 427 -43.63 22.09 -39.79
CA ASN A 427 -43.81 22.43 -41.22
C ASN A 427 -45.17 21.97 -41.77
N SER A 428 -45.90 21.08 -41.09
CA SER A 428 -47.23 20.62 -41.51
C SER A 428 -48.41 21.44 -40.95
N GLU A 429 -48.19 22.33 -39.97
CA GLU A 429 -49.24 23.21 -39.43
C GLU A 429 -49.27 24.62 -40.05
N GLY A 430 -48.46 24.87 -41.10
CA GLY A 430 -48.39 26.14 -41.82
C GLY A 430 -49.33 26.27 -43.03
N ASP A 431 -49.95 25.17 -43.48
CA ASP A 431 -50.83 25.14 -44.65
C ASP A 431 -52.25 24.68 -44.26
N CYS A 432 -53.01 25.57 -43.61
CA CYS A 432 -54.46 25.53 -43.61
C CYS A 432 -54.98 26.95 -43.38
N ALA A 433 -55.14 27.67 -44.49
CA ALA A 433 -55.87 28.93 -44.60
C ALA A 433 -57.37 28.70 -44.70
#